data_AF-A0A662TIY2-F1
#
_entry.id   AF-A0A662TIY2-F1
#
_cell.length_a   1.000
_cell.length_b   1.000
_cell.length_c   1.000
_cell.angle_alpha   90.00
_cell.angle_beta   90.00
_cell.angle_gamma   90.00
#
_symmetry.space_group_name_H-M   'P 1'
#
loop_
_entity.id
_entity.type
_entity.pdbx_description
1 polymer ?
#
loop_
_entity_poly.entity_id
_entity_poly.type
_entity_poly.pdbx_seq_one_letter_code
_entity_poly.pdbx_strand_id
1 'polypeptide(L)'
;EEILKSIGVDIRSIPSSMDREGFEKILEGLRSLVILEKLKCILTPLPDPYTRMRMLEEISLFVDRVEEYTRLKLLDPRRAAEVCSKTVLSVSEPERARGLIGEISLMRREIAEAISNTTDLSILKKIGIESRDHTLDECILFYKDFGIDEILDVVDRLRLLVENILSIDQTLAKYIPTGIKLLESEVPSAYDLVSVASELRRCARVLAIEAATVEPQVRKAIIPVVEEARSLASIIEEHTILPIPSFIFGPTVDEILKVLDLSIPRSLLLIENKIPEEYNSELVRELILSENREILEEINRRGWLLVYLVSTVDEKLASKILTVLELGGTLDDELIEELKSLTKGMIEGDFKWLWYAILDYGGVRRGELPLDTVMMIPELRQAFIEVAQGD
;
A
#
# COMPACT_ATOMS: atom_id res chain seq x y z
N GLU A 1 -0.02 -21.34 34.79
CA GLU A 1 0.52 -22.63 34.33
C GLU A 1 -0.54 -23.71 34.11
N GLU A 2 -1.41 -24.03 35.08
CA GLU A 2 -2.46 -25.05 34.87
C GLU A 2 -3.47 -24.70 33.75
N ILE A 3 -3.83 -23.42 33.63
CA ILE A 3 -4.68 -22.92 32.54
C ILE A 3 -3.96 -23.06 31.18
N LEU A 4 -2.67 -22.72 31.09
CA LEU A 4 -1.87 -22.88 29.87
C LEU A 4 -1.74 -24.35 29.44
N LYS A 5 -1.63 -25.27 30.42
CA LYS A 5 -1.66 -26.72 30.18
C LYS A 5 -3.05 -27.23 29.78
N SER A 6 -4.13 -26.63 30.27
CA SER A 6 -5.51 -27.07 29.97
C SER A 6 -6.02 -26.64 28.60
N ILE A 7 -5.45 -25.60 27.98
CA ILE A 7 -5.80 -25.17 26.61
C ILE A 7 -4.87 -25.74 25.53
N GLY A 8 -3.88 -26.58 25.90
CA GLY A 8 -3.04 -27.33 24.96
C GLY A 8 -2.08 -26.50 24.09
N VAL A 9 -1.83 -25.23 24.44
CA VAL A 9 -0.93 -24.36 23.66
C VAL A 9 0.52 -24.56 24.13
N ASP A 10 1.15 -25.64 23.68
CA ASP A 10 2.60 -25.67 23.56
C ASP A 10 2.94 -25.17 22.15
N ILE A 11 3.65 -24.04 22.05
CA ILE A 11 4.05 -23.45 20.77
C ILE A 11 4.89 -24.45 19.95
N ARG A 12 5.61 -25.36 20.61
CA ARG A 12 6.38 -26.44 19.97
C ARG A 12 5.51 -27.63 19.54
N SER A 13 4.24 -27.67 19.94
CA SER A 13 3.26 -28.71 19.58
C SER A 13 2.24 -28.24 18.54
N ILE A 14 2.38 -27.04 17.97
CA ILE A 14 1.59 -26.58 16.81
C ILE A 14 1.82 -27.57 15.66
N PRO A 15 0.82 -28.39 15.27
CA PRO A 15 1.02 -29.43 14.26
C PRO A 15 1.39 -28.81 12.91
N SER A 16 2.26 -29.47 12.15
CA SER A 16 2.61 -29.07 10.79
C SER A 16 1.44 -29.09 9.81
N SER A 17 0.30 -29.68 10.20
CA SER A 17 -0.97 -29.73 9.46
C SER A 17 -2.12 -29.11 10.29
N MET A 18 -1.91 -27.93 10.88
CA MET A 18 -2.95 -27.22 11.62
C MET A 18 -4.12 -26.87 10.70
N ASP A 19 -5.31 -27.36 11.03
CA ASP A 19 -6.54 -27.00 10.34
C ASP A 19 -7.16 -25.73 10.96
N ARG A 20 -8.19 -25.22 10.28
CA ARG A 20 -8.89 -24.00 10.69
C ARG A 20 -9.57 -24.15 12.05
N GLU A 21 -10.09 -25.33 12.37
CA GLU A 21 -10.74 -25.61 13.65
C GLU A 21 -9.72 -25.59 14.81
N GLY A 22 -8.51 -26.12 14.58
CA GLY A 22 -7.40 -26.01 15.52
C GLY A 22 -6.95 -24.57 15.75
N PHE A 23 -6.93 -23.74 14.71
CA PHE A 23 -6.63 -22.31 14.82
C PHE A 23 -7.67 -21.55 15.66
N GLU A 24 -8.96 -21.77 15.40
CA GLU A 24 -10.06 -21.12 16.14
C GLU A 24 -10.03 -21.47 17.63
N LYS A 25 -9.73 -22.73 17.99
CA LYS A 25 -9.55 -23.17 19.39
C LYS A 25 -8.39 -22.47 20.08
N ILE A 26 -7.27 -22.27 19.38
CA ILE A 26 -6.11 -21.54 19.92
C ILE A 26 -6.49 -20.09 20.18
N LEU A 27 -7.16 -19.42 19.23
CA LEU A 27 -7.60 -18.04 19.42
C LEU A 27 -8.56 -17.87 20.61
N GLU A 28 -9.50 -18.79 20.80
CA GLU A 28 -10.41 -18.80 21.95
C GLU A 28 -9.63 -18.93 23.27
N GLY A 29 -8.62 -19.80 23.29
CA GLY A 29 -7.70 -19.94 24.42
C GLY A 29 -6.91 -18.67 24.72
N LEU A 30 -6.35 -18.04 23.67
CA LEU A 30 -5.60 -16.79 23.78
C LEU A 30 -6.48 -15.63 24.28
N ARG A 31 -7.71 -15.49 23.76
CA ARG A 31 -8.69 -14.51 24.24
C ARG A 31 -9.04 -14.74 25.72
N SER A 32 -9.23 -15.99 26.10
CA SER A 32 -9.47 -16.35 27.51
C SER A 32 -8.30 -15.94 28.41
N LEU A 33 -7.06 -16.13 27.96
CA LEU A 33 -5.87 -15.66 28.69
C LEU A 33 -5.82 -14.13 28.81
N VAL A 34 -6.12 -13.39 27.74
CA VAL A 34 -6.19 -11.92 27.78
C VAL A 34 -7.24 -11.46 28.80
N ILE A 35 -8.43 -12.07 28.81
CA ILE A 35 -9.49 -11.75 29.77
C ILE A 35 -9.04 -12.03 31.21
N LEU A 36 -8.38 -13.16 31.46
CA LEU A 36 -7.87 -13.50 32.78
C LEU A 36 -6.81 -12.50 33.26
N GLU A 37 -5.90 -12.07 32.39
CA GLU A 37 -4.90 -11.04 32.74
C GLU A 37 -5.56 -9.68 32.99
N LYS A 38 -6.60 -9.31 32.24
CA LYS A 38 -7.40 -8.08 32.52
C LYS A 38 -8.04 -8.16 33.91
N LEU A 39 -8.65 -9.31 34.25
CA LEU A 39 -9.24 -9.53 35.57
C LEU A 39 -8.20 -9.46 36.69
N LYS A 40 -6.99 -10.00 36.50
CA LYS A 40 -5.89 -9.86 37.47
C LYS A 40 -5.50 -8.41 37.70
N CYS A 41 -5.44 -7.59 36.64
CA CYS A 41 -5.15 -6.15 36.76
C CYS A 41 -6.21 -5.40 37.58
N ILE A 42 -7.48 -5.81 37.49
CA ILE A 42 -8.58 -5.23 38.26
C ILE A 42 -8.53 -5.69 39.73
N LEU A 43 -8.22 -6.96 39.96
CA LEU A 43 -8.37 -7.62 41.27
C LEU A 43 -7.11 -7.55 42.15
N THR A 44 -5.94 -7.22 41.59
CA THR A 44 -4.65 -7.24 42.29
C THR A 44 -3.97 -5.89 42.14
N PRO A 45 -3.42 -5.27 43.21
CA PRO A 45 -2.67 -4.02 43.11
C PRO A 45 -1.31 -4.31 42.46
N LEU A 46 -1.30 -4.33 41.13
CA LEU A 46 -0.09 -4.35 40.34
C LEU A 46 0.50 -2.94 40.29
N PRO A 47 1.83 -2.79 40.28
CA PRO A 47 2.43 -1.55 39.83
C PRO A 47 2.03 -1.36 38.37
N ASP A 48 1.39 -0.22 38.07
CA ASP A 48 0.93 0.17 36.74
C ASP A 48 -0.12 -0.73 36.05
N PRO A 49 -1.34 -0.83 36.62
CA PRO A 49 -2.43 -1.61 36.05
C PRO A 49 -3.02 -0.95 34.79
N TYR A 50 -2.86 0.36 34.62
CA TYR A 50 -3.43 1.09 33.49
C TYR A 50 -2.68 0.80 32.19
N THR A 51 -1.35 0.86 32.19
CA THR A 51 -0.54 0.50 31.01
C THR A 51 -0.70 -0.97 30.66
N ARG A 52 -0.73 -1.86 31.66
CA ARG A 52 -0.95 -3.30 31.43
C ARG A 52 -2.34 -3.58 30.84
N MET A 53 -3.36 -2.85 31.26
CA MET A 53 -4.71 -2.94 30.68
C MET A 53 -4.73 -2.45 29.23
N ARG A 54 -4.08 -1.31 28.94
CA ARG A 54 -3.94 -0.78 27.58
C ARG A 54 -3.18 -1.76 26.67
N MET A 55 -2.11 -2.37 27.17
CA MET A 55 -1.36 -3.41 26.45
C MET A 55 -2.26 -4.60 26.07
N LEU A 56 -3.08 -5.08 27.01
CA LEU A 56 -4.01 -6.18 26.77
C LEU A 56 -5.11 -5.80 25.76
N GLU A 57 -5.49 -4.54 25.66
CA GLU A 57 -6.40 -4.03 24.63
C GLU A 57 -5.74 -3.99 23.25
N GLU A 58 -4.52 -3.46 23.15
CA GLU A 58 -3.73 -3.45 21.90
C GLU A 58 -3.50 -4.87 21.38
N ILE A 59 -3.18 -5.81 22.27
CA ILE A 59 -2.99 -7.22 21.93
C ILE A 59 -4.30 -7.86 21.48
N SER A 60 -5.42 -7.57 22.15
CA SER A 60 -6.72 -8.07 21.71
C SER A 60 -7.04 -7.61 20.28
N LEU A 61 -6.85 -6.32 20.00
CA LEU A 61 -7.06 -5.76 18.66
C LEU A 61 -6.14 -6.41 17.63
N PHE A 62 -4.87 -6.62 17.96
CA PHE A 62 -3.93 -7.32 17.08
C PHE A 62 -4.39 -8.75 16.77
N VAL A 63 -4.80 -9.51 17.79
CA VAL A 63 -5.30 -10.88 17.61
C VAL A 63 -6.55 -10.90 16.72
N ASP A 64 -7.47 -9.96 16.92
CA ASP A 64 -8.69 -9.84 16.12
C ASP A 64 -8.37 -9.56 14.64
N ARG A 65 -7.37 -8.71 14.36
CA ARG A 65 -6.90 -8.43 12.99
C ARG A 65 -6.21 -9.62 12.36
N VAL A 66 -5.36 -10.32 13.10
CA VAL A 66 -4.72 -11.55 12.61
C VAL A 66 -5.77 -12.61 12.24
N GLU A 67 -6.82 -12.78 13.06
CA GLU A 67 -7.94 -13.66 12.73
C GLU A 67 -8.64 -13.24 11.44
N GLU A 68 -8.88 -11.94 11.26
CA GLU A 68 -9.51 -11.40 10.05
C GLU A 68 -8.71 -11.73 8.78
N TYR A 69 -7.40 -11.47 8.76
CA TYR A 69 -6.54 -11.80 7.61
C TYR A 69 -6.45 -13.31 7.37
N THR A 70 -6.46 -14.12 8.43
CA THR A 70 -6.50 -15.58 8.32
C THR A 70 -7.83 -16.06 7.71
N ARG A 71 -8.97 -15.46 8.11
CA ARG A 71 -10.30 -15.75 7.56
C ARG A 71 -10.41 -15.39 6.09
N LEU A 72 -9.75 -14.31 5.68
CA LEU A 72 -9.64 -13.87 4.28
C LEU A 72 -8.65 -14.72 3.46
N LYS A 73 -7.99 -15.71 4.07
CA LYS A 73 -6.96 -16.57 3.46
C LYS A 73 -5.73 -15.80 2.96
N LEU A 74 -5.44 -14.67 3.60
CA LEU A 74 -4.26 -13.84 3.31
C LEU A 74 -3.07 -14.16 4.22
N LEU A 75 -3.30 -14.97 5.25
CA LEU A 75 -2.29 -15.42 6.20
C LEU A 75 -2.47 -16.91 6.50
N ASP A 76 -1.36 -17.63 6.63
CA ASP A 76 -1.35 -19.02 7.08
C ASP A 76 -1.81 -19.10 8.55
N PRO A 77 -2.89 -19.86 8.86
CA PRO A 77 -3.37 -20.07 10.23
C PRO A 77 -2.28 -20.51 11.22
N ARG A 78 -1.28 -21.28 10.75
CA ARG A 78 -0.18 -21.72 11.60
C ARG A 78 0.70 -20.54 12.03
N ARG A 79 1.06 -19.70 11.08
CA ARG A 79 1.90 -18.51 11.32
C ARG A 79 1.16 -17.51 12.20
N ALA A 80 -0.13 -17.34 11.95
CA ALA A 80 -1.04 -16.55 12.78
C ALA A 80 -1.04 -17.04 14.24
N ALA A 81 -1.23 -18.34 14.48
CA ALA A 81 -1.24 -18.92 15.83
C ALA A 81 0.09 -18.72 16.57
N GLU A 82 1.22 -18.93 15.89
CA GLU A 82 2.54 -18.79 16.49
C GLU A 82 2.77 -17.36 17.01
N VAL A 83 2.56 -16.36 16.15
CA VAL A 83 2.82 -14.96 16.50
C VAL A 83 1.80 -14.46 17.52
N CYS A 84 0.50 -14.76 17.37
CA CYS A 84 -0.49 -14.41 18.39
C CYS A 84 -0.18 -15.02 19.77
N SER A 85 0.32 -16.27 19.80
CA SER A 85 0.70 -16.92 21.06
C SER A 85 1.90 -16.23 21.70
N LYS A 86 2.95 -15.91 20.93
CA LYS A 86 4.11 -15.16 21.44
C LYS A 86 3.70 -13.77 21.94
N THR A 87 2.85 -13.07 21.18
CA THR A 87 2.29 -11.76 21.55
C THR A 87 1.53 -11.80 22.87
N VAL A 88 0.58 -12.71 23.05
CA VAL A 88 -0.21 -12.79 24.29
C VAL A 88 0.67 -13.20 25.49
N LEU A 89 1.61 -14.12 25.28
CA LEU A 89 2.49 -14.59 26.36
C LEU A 89 3.50 -13.52 26.79
N SER A 90 3.89 -12.62 25.90
CA SER A 90 4.80 -11.51 26.22
C SER A 90 4.28 -10.57 27.31
N VAL A 91 2.96 -10.51 27.53
CA VAL A 91 2.35 -9.73 28.62
C VAL A 91 2.81 -10.24 29.99
N SER A 92 2.91 -11.55 30.13
CA SER A 92 3.27 -12.22 31.38
C SER A 92 4.75 -12.55 31.45
N GLU A 93 5.38 -12.76 30.30
CA GLU A 93 6.77 -13.19 30.13
C GLU A 93 7.45 -12.27 29.08
N PRO A 94 7.87 -11.05 29.47
CA PRO A 94 8.49 -10.05 28.58
C PRO A 94 9.64 -10.59 27.72
N GLU A 95 10.39 -11.56 28.24
CA GLU A 95 11.48 -12.25 27.52
C GLU A 95 11.03 -12.95 26.23
N ARG A 96 9.75 -13.30 26.11
CA ARG A 96 9.15 -13.89 24.90
C ARG A 96 8.82 -12.88 23.81
N ALA A 97 8.92 -11.58 24.09
CA ALA A 97 8.80 -10.56 23.07
C ALA A 97 10.04 -10.47 22.16
N ARG A 98 11.18 -11.08 22.53
CA ARG A 98 12.40 -11.00 21.71
C ARG A 98 12.20 -11.59 20.30
N GLY A 99 12.50 -10.78 19.28
CA GLY A 99 12.33 -11.11 17.86
C GLY A 99 10.91 -10.94 17.34
N LEU A 100 9.94 -10.59 18.18
CA LEU A 100 8.53 -10.61 17.83
C LEU A 100 8.14 -9.48 16.87
N ILE A 101 8.75 -8.30 16.98
CA ILE A 101 8.63 -7.19 16.04
C ILE A 101 9.07 -7.63 14.65
N GLY A 102 10.20 -8.33 14.55
CA GLY A 102 10.70 -8.88 13.30
C GLY A 102 9.73 -9.91 12.71
N GLU A 103 9.18 -10.78 13.55
CA GLU A 103 8.19 -11.77 13.14
C GLU A 103 6.86 -11.16 12.68
N ILE A 104 6.36 -10.12 13.36
CA ILE A 104 5.16 -9.39 12.96
C ILE A 104 5.43 -8.60 11.68
N SER A 105 6.60 -7.99 11.53
CA SER A 105 6.98 -7.26 10.32
C SER A 105 7.06 -8.18 9.10
N LEU A 106 7.61 -9.38 9.28
CA LEU A 106 7.61 -10.41 8.24
C LEU A 106 6.18 -10.83 7.88
N MET A 107 5.33 -11.08 8.89
CA MET A 107 3.92 -11.40 8.67
C MET A 107 3.18 -10.29 7.91
N ARG A 108 3.41 -9.01 8.24
CA ARG A 108 2.83 -7.87 7.51
C ARG A 108 3.24 -7.88 6.04
N ARG A 109 4.51 -8.21 5.72
CA ARG A 109 4.96 -8.36 4.33
C ARG A 109 4.32 -9.54 3.64
N GLU A 110 4.23 -10.70 4.29
CA GLU A 110 3.55 -11.89 3.74
C GLU A 110 2.09 -11.57 3.39
N ILE A 111 1.37 -10.86 4.27
CA ILE A 111 0.00 -10.41 4.01
C ILE A 111 -0.02 -9.40 2.86
N ALA A 112 0.89 -8.43 2.83
CA ALA A 112 0.95 -7.43 1.77
C ALA A 112 1.27 -8.07 0.39
N GLU A 113 2.14 -9.07 0.34
CA GLU A 113 2.41 -9.88 -0.85
C GLU A 113 1.18 -10.70 -1.25
N ALA A 114 0.48 -11.32 -0.30
CA ALA A 114 -0.76 -12.07 -0.57
C ALA A 114 -1.86 -11.15 -1.12
N ILE A 115 -1.98 -9.93 -0.60
CA ILE A 115 -2.89 -8.89 -1.09
C ILE A 115 -2.47 -8.43 -2.49
N SER A 116 -1.19 -8.14 -2.72
CA SER A 116 -0.67 -7.72 -4.03
C SER A 116 -0.91 -8.78 -5.12
N ASN A 117 -0.94 -10.05 -4.74
CA ASN A 117 -1.15 -11.18 -5.64
C ASN A 117 -2.62 -11.62 -5.74
N THR A 118 -3.53 -11.01 -4.97
CA THR A 118 -4.96 -11.39 -5.00
C THR A 118 -5.68 -10.69 -6.15
N THR A 119 -6.45 -11.46 -6.92
CA THR A 119 -7.32 -10.93 -7.98
C THR A 119 -8.77 -10.74 -7.52
N ASP A 120 -9.07 -11.03 -6.24
CA ASP A 120 -10.41 -10.91 -5.68
C ASP A 120 -10.69 -9.49 -5.17
N LEU A 121 -11.37 -8.71 -6.01
CA LEU A 121 -11.79 -7.33 -5.71
C LEU A 121 -12.65 -7.22 -4.44
N SER A 122 -13.36 -8.28 -4.04
CA SER A 122 -14.18 -8.26 -2.82
C SER A 122 -13.32 -8.34 -1.55
N ILE A 123 -12.16 -8.97 -1.62
CA ILE A 123 -11.18 -9.04 -0.53
C ILE A 123 -10.47 -7.69 -0.40
N LEU A 124 -10.04 -7.09 -1.52
CA LEU A 124 -9.39 -5.78 -1.53
C LEU A 124 -10.28 -4.68 -0.94
N LYS A 125 -11.56 -4.64 -1.34
CA LYS A 125 -12.55 -3.69 -0.79
C LYS A 125 -12.78 -3.86 0.71
N LYS A 126 -12.77 -5.09 1.22
CA LYS A 126 -12.94 -5.35 2.68
C LYS A 126 -11.77 -4.83 3.51
N ILE A 127 -10.58 -4.73 2.91
CA ILE A 127 -9.34 -4.29 3.58
C ILE A 127 -9.15 -2.76 3.42
N GLY A 128 -10.10 -2.06 2.78
CA GLY A 128 -10.01 -0.61 2.57
C GLY A 128 -9.05 -0.21 1.45
N ILE A 129 -8.62 -1.17 0.62
CA ILE A 129 -7.87 -0.88 -0.60
C ILE A 129 -8.90 -0.59 -1.68
N GLU A 130 -9.15 0.70 -1.89
CA GLU A 130 -9.88 1.17 -3.06
C GLU A 130 -9.04 0.88 -4.30
N SER A 131 -9.64 0.27 -5.33
CA SER A 131 -8.98 0.28 -6.64
C SER A 131 -8.79 1.74 -6.97
N ARG A 132 -7.54 2.18 -7.17
CA ARG A 132 -7.30 3.51 -7.72
C ARG A 132 -8.21 3.64 -8.93
N ASP A 133 -9.04 4.67 -8.95
CA ASP A 133 -9.75 5.12 -10.14
C ASP A 133 -8.68 5.67 -11.09
N HIS A 134 -7.82 4.79 -11.60
CA HIS A 134 -6.99 5.09 -12.74
C HIS A 134 -7.97 5.42 -13.85
N THR A 135 -7.95 6.69 -14.26
CA THR A 135 -8.73 7.13 -15.41
C THR A 135 -8.28 6.29 -16.62
N LEU A 136 -9.20 6.00 -17.54
CA LEU A 136 -8.88 5.29 -18.78
C LEU A 136 -7.66 5.93 -19.50
N ASP A 137 -7.48 7.24 -19.36
CA ASP A 137 -6.35 8.02 -19.87
C ASP A 137 -4.99 7.62 -19.27
N GLU A 138 -4.93 7.18 -18.01
CA GLU A 138 -3.71 6.63 -17.38
C GLU A 138 -3.45 5.17 -17.77
N CYS A 139 -4.49 4.45 -18.21
CA CYS A 139 -4.43 3.08 -18.70
C CYS A 139 -4.10 2.99 -20.19
N ILE A 140 -4.03 4.11 -20.89
CA ILE A 140 -3.69 4.21 -22.30
C ILE A 140 -2.21 4.61 -22.42
N LEU A 141 -1.39 3.77 -23.04
CA LEU A 141 -0.13 4.21 -23.62
C LEU A 141 -0.48 5.31 -24.64
N PHE A 142 -0.26 6.57 -24.25
CA PHE A 142 -0.53 7.74 -25.08
C PHE A 142 -0.03 7.52 -26.51
N TYR A 143 -0.96 7.59 -27.45
CA TYR A 143 -0.71 7.74 -28.87
C TYR A 143 -0.04 9.08 -29.14
N LYS A 144 1.29 9.15 -28.99
CA LYS A 144 2.03 10.35 -29.36
C LYS A 144 2.27 10.49 -30.88
N ASP A 145 2.02 9.43 -31.66
CA ASP A 145 2.25 9.40 -33.11
C ASP A 145 1.10 8.73 -33.91
N PHE A 146 -0.14 8.78 -33.42
CA PHE A 146 -1.29 8.22 -34.16
C PHE A 146 -1.73 9.16 -35.26
N GLY A 147 -1.38 8.83 -36.50
CA GLY A 147 -1.82 9.54 -37.70
C GLY A 147 -3.31 9.33 -37.96
N ILE A 148 -4.18 10.04 -37.23
CA ILE A 148 -5.64 10.05 -37.47
C ILE A 148 -5.94 10.33 -38.95
N ASP A 149 -5.15 11.18 -39.58
CA ASP A 149 -5.26 11.55 -40.99
C ASP A 149 -5.17 10.33 -41.94
N GLU A 150 -4.31 9.34 -41.64
CA GLU A 150 -4.17 8.14 -42.47
C GLU A 150 -5.39 7.22 -42.37
N ILE A 151 -6.01 7.13 -41.19
CA ILE A 151 -7.25 6.37 -40.99
C ILE A 151 -8.41 7.06 -41.69
N LEU A 152 -8.53 8.38 -41.55
CA LEU A 152 -9.57 9.16 -42.21
C LEU A 152 -9.48 9.02 -43.74
N ASP A 153 -8.27 9.09 -44.31
CA ASP A 153 -8.04 8.88 -45.75
C ASP A 153 -8.49 7.48 -46.21
N VAL A 154 -8.17 6.43 -45.45
CA VAL A 154 -8.57 5.04 -45.78
C VAL A 154 -10.08 4.85 -45.62
N VAL A 155 -10.70 5.47 -44.62
CA VAL A 155 -12.16 5.44 -44.40
C VAL A 155 -12.90 6.12 -45.54
N ASP A 156 -12.43 7.28 -46.00
CA ASP A 156 -13.01 7.99 -47.14
C ASP A 156 -12.90 7.18 -48.43
N ARG A 157 -11.74 6.53 -48.66
CA ARG A 157 -11.58 5.58 -49.79
C ARG A 157 -12.55 4.40 -49.68
N LEU A 158 -12.65 3.79 -48.50
CA LEU A 158 -13.55 2.66 -48.25
C LEU A 158 -15.00 3.06 -48.51
N ARG A 159 -15.40 4.26 -48.09
CA ARG A 159 -16.75 4.80 -48.32
C ARG A 159 -17.06 4.95 -49.80
N LEU A 160 -16.17 5.56 -50.57
CA LEU A 160 -16.34 5.71 -52.03
C LEU A 160 -16.47 4.34 -52.72
N LEU A 161 -15.67 3.36 -52.32
CA LEU A 161 -15.74 2.02 -52.86
C LEU A 161 -17.04 1.30 -52.50
N VAL A 162 -17.52 1.48 -51.27
CA VAL A 162 -18.81 0.95 -50.81
C VAL A 162 -19.99 1.58 -51.54
N GLU A 163 -20.00 2.91 -51.72
CA GLU A 163 -21.02 3.63 -52.50
C GLU A 163 -21.05 3.14 -53.95
N ASN A 164 -19.88 2.92 -54.55
CA ASN A 164 -19.75 2.36 -55.90
C ASN A 164 -20.33 0.94 -56.00
N ILE A 165 -20.04 0.04 -55.06
CA ILE A 165 -20.62 -1.32 -55.07
C ILE A 165 -22.14 -1.24 -54.91
N LEU A 166 -22.64 -0.43 -53.98
CA LEU A 166 -24.09 -0.29 -53.74
C LEU A 166 -24.85 0.29 -54.94
N SER A 167 -24.19 1.12 -55.74
CA SER A 167 -24.76 1.63 -56.99
C SER A 167 -24.93 0.53 -58.05
N ILE A 168 -24.15 -0.55 -57.96
CA ILE A 168 -24.19 -1.71 -58.87
C ILE A 168 -25.15 -2.78 -58.34
N ASP A 169 -25.08 -3.10 -57.05
CA ASP A 169 -25.94 -4.10 -56.39
C ASP A 169 -26.29 -3.70 -54.95
N GLN A 170 -27.53 -3.26 -54.75
CA GLN A 170 -28.04 -2.85 -53.44
C GLN A 170 -28.21 -4.00 -52.44
N THR A 171 -28.26 -5.26 -52.90
CA THR A 171 -28.46 -6.42 -52.01
C THR A 171 -27.26 -6.69 -51.11
N LEU A 172 -26.10 -6.13 -51.46
CA LEU A 172 -24.85 -6.21 -50.69
C LEU A 172 -24.84 -5.28 -49.47
N ALA A 173 -25.81 -4.37 -49.33
CA ALA A 173 -25.88 -3.43 -48.22
C ALA A 173 -25.90 -4.09 -46.84
N LYS A 174 -26.48 -5.29 -46.75
CA LYS A 174 -26.54 -6.10 -45.50
C LYS A 174 -25.17 -6.59 -45.03
N TYR A 175 -24.14 -6.53 -45.88
CA TYR A 175 -22.78 -6.96 -45.57
C TYR A 175 -21.83 -5.81 -45.23
N ILE A 176 -22.26 -4.56 -45.41
CA ILE A 176 -21.47 -3.37 -45.08
C ILE A 176 -21.38 -3.25 -43.54
N PRO A 177 -20.19 -2.99 -42.97
CA PRO A 177 -20.02 -3.01 -41.53
C PRO A 177 -20.70 -1.80 -40.88
N THR A 178 -21.47 -2.06 -39.82
CA THR A 178 -22.02 -1.02 -38.93
C THR A 178 -20.91 -0.16 -38.32
N GLY A 179 -19.70 -0.72 -38.18
CA GLY A 179 -18.51 -0.04 -37.67
C GLY A 179 -18.07 1.18 -38.48
N ILE A 180 -18.33 1.25 -39.79
CA ILE A 180 -18.01 2.47 -40.57
C ILE A 180 -18.82 3.68 -40.05
N LYS A 181 -20.05 3.46 -39.58
CA LYS A 181 -20.87 4.52 -38.97
C LYS A 181 -20.38 4.93 -37.58
N LEU A 182 -19.70 4.04 -36.86
CA LEU A 182 -19.11 4.36 -35.55
C LEU A 182 -17.86 5.25 -35.70
N LEU A 183 -17.24 5.27 -36.87
CA LEU A 183 -16.16 6.22 -37.21
C LEU A 183 -16.68 7.61 -37.62
N GLU A 184 -18.01 7.79 -37.78
CA GLU A 184 -18.63 9.09 -38.13
C GLU A 184 -18.80 10.02 -36.91
N SER A 185 -18.69 9.48 -35.68
CA SER A 185 -18.75 10.24 -34.43
C SER A 185 -17.38 10.81 -34.03
N GLU A 186 -17.37 12.03 -33.47
CA GLU A 186 -16.16 12.68 -32.95
C GLU A 186 -15.39 11.74 -32.01
N VAL A 187 -14.13 11.47 -32.38
CA VAL A 187 -13.10 10.70 -31.68
C VAL A 187 -13.60 9.38 -31.05
N PRO A 188 -13.64 8.26 -31.81
CA PRO A 188 -14.01 6.95 -31.28
C PRO A 188 -13.07 6.49 -30.17
N SER A 189 -13.61 5.84 -29.13
CA SER A 189 -12.79 5.26 -28.06
C SER A 189 -11.97 4.07 -28.58
N ALA A 190 -10.92 3.64 -27.86
CA ALA A 190 -10.13 2.47 -28.24
C ALA A 190 -10.96 1.18 -28.35
N TYR A 191 -12.00 1.03 -27.52
CA TYR A 191 -12.94 -0.09 -27.61
C TYR A 191 -13.79 -0.02 -28.89
N ASP A 192 -14.19 1.18 -29.31
CA ASP A 192 -14.92 1.39 -30.55
C ASP A 192 -14.04 1.03 -31.75
N LEU A 193 -12.77 1.45 -31.75
CA LEU A 193 -11.80 1.11 -32.80
C LEU A 193 -11.58 -0.40 -32.94
N VAL A 194 -11.38 -1.14 -31.84
CA VAL A 194 -11.27 -2.61 -31.87
C VAL A 194 -12.56 -3.26 -32.41
N SER A 195 -13.72 -2.76 -32.01
CA SER A 195 -15.01 -3.25 -32.52
C SER A 195 -15.15 -2.98 -34.02
N VAL A 196 -14.70 -1.82 -34.48
CA VAL A 196 -14.66 -1.44 -35.90
C VAL A 196 -13.72 -2.35 -36.69
N ALA A 197 -12.51 -2.62 -36.20
CA ALA A 197 -11.56 -3.53 -36.86
C ALA A 197 -12.12 -4.95 -37.01
N SER A 198 -12.77 -5.48 -35.97
CA SER A 198 -13.44 -6.78 -36.00
C SER A 198 -14.56 -6.82 -37.03
N GLU A 199 -15.40 -5.78 -37.08
CA GLU A 199 -16.49 -5.66 -38.05
C GLU A 199 -15.98 -5.50 -39.50
N LEU A 200 -14.91 -4.75 -39.71
CA LEU A 200 -14.25 -4.62 -41.02
C LEU A 200 -13.70 -5.98 -41.50
N ARG A 201 -13.05 -6.76 -40.62
CA ARG A 201 -12.61 -8.13 -40.95
C ARG A 201 -13.78 -9.07 -41.24
N ARG A 202 -14.88 -8.95 -40.48
CA ARG A 202 -16.10 -9.73 -40.72
C ARG A 202 -16.68 -9.41 -42.10
N CYS A 203 -16.82 -8.13 -42.42
CA CYS A 203 -17.30 -7.65 -43.72
C CYS A 203 -16.41 -8.17 -44.87
N ALA A 204 -15.10 -7.95 -44.79
CA ALA A 204 -14.15 -8.37 -45.82
C ALA A 204 -14.21 -9.88 -46.07
N ARG A 205 -14.41 -10.69 -45.02
CA ARG A 205 -14.55 -12.14 -45.13
C ARG A 205 -15.84 -12.53 -45.84
N VAL A 206 -16.97 -11.94 -45.46
CA VAL A 206 -18.27 -12.25 -46.04
C VAL A 206 -18.34 -11.81 -47.50
N LEU A 207 -17.86 -10.61 -47.82
CA LEU A 207 -17.78 -10.11 -49.19
C LEU A 207 -16.83 -10.95 -50.06
N ALA A 208 -15.71 -11.45 -49.51
CA ALA A 208 -14.82 -12.36 -50.24
C ALA A 208 -15.49 -13.69 -50.57
N ILE A 209 -16.40 -14.19 -49.72
CA ILE A 209 -17.17 -15.41 -49.98
C ILE A 209 -18.22 -15.15 -51.07
N GLU A 210 -18.97 -14.04 -50.97
CA GLU A 210 -19.99 -13.65 -51.96
C GLU A 210 -19.39 -13.30 -53.33
N ALA A 211 -18.13 -12.83 -53.37
CA ALA A 211 -17.43 -12.58 -54.62
C ALA A 211 -17.39 -13.84 -55.52
N ALA A 212 -17.44 -15.05 -54.95
CA ALA A 212 -17.45 -16.30 -55.69
C ALA A 212 -18.78 -16.60 -56.41
N THR A 213 -19.90 -16.04 -55.92
CA THR A 213 -21.28 -16.35 -56.34
C THR A 213 -21.91 -15.26 -57.20
N VAL A 214 -21.37 -14.03 -57.16
CA VAL A 214 -21.88 -12.87 -57.92
C VAL A 214 -21.32 -12.74 -59.34
N GLU A 215 -21.99 -11.93 -60.15
CA GLU A 215 -21.60 -11.64 -61.54
C GLU A 215 -20.20 -11.01 -61.64
N PRO A 216 -19.47 -11.20 -62.78
CA PRO A 216 -18.10 -10.74 -62.94
C PRO A 216 -17.89 -9.23 -62.73
N GLN A 217 -18.90 -8.41 -63.04
CA GLN A 217 -18.86 -6.96 -62.85
C GLN A 217 -18.93 -6.58 -61.36
N VAL A 218 -19.81 -7.24 -60.60
CA VAL A 218 -19.95 -7.06 -59.14
C VAL A 218 -18.69 -7.61 -58.44
N ARG A 219 -18.18 -8.76 -58.88
CA ARG A 219 -16.94 -9.36 -58.36
C ARG A 219 -15.75 -8.42 -58.47
N LYS A 220 -15.58 -7.73 -59.61
CA LYS A 220 -14.51 -6.75 -59.81
C LYS A 220 -14.65 -5.54 -58.87
N ALA A 221 -15.86 -5.16 -58.52
CA ALA A 221 -16.13 -4.06 -57.60
C ALA A 221 -15.91 -4.46 -56.12
N ILE A 222 -16.16 -5.72 -55.75
CA ILE A 222 -15.99 -6.23 -54.38
C ILE A 222 -14.52 -6.32 -53.93
N ILE A 223 -13.61 -6.73 -54.83
CA ILE A 223 -12.20 -7.00 -54.48
C ILE A 223 -11.52 -5.79 -53.79
N PRO A 224 -11.59 -4.56 -54.33
CA PRO A 224 -11.02 -3.38 -53.67
C PRO A 224 -11.58 -3.10 -52.27
N VAL A 225 -12.87 -3.37 -52.03
CA VAL A 225 -13.49 -3.17 -50.70
C VAL A 225 -12.98 -4.19 -49.70
N VAL A 226 -12.78 -5.44 -50.12
CA VAL A 226 -12.21 -6.48 -49.27
C VAL A 226 -10.77 -6.14 -48.87
N GLU A 227 -9.99 -5.62 -49.80
CA GLU A 227 -8.60 -5.22 -49.56
C GLU A 227 -8.51 -4.03 -48.61
N GLU A 228 -9.26 -2.95 -48.85
CA GLU A 228 -9.22 -1.77 -47.97
C GLU A 228 -9.85 -2.00 -46.60
N ALA A 229 -10.90 -2.82 -46.49
CA ALA A 229 -11.44 -3.18 -45.19
C ALA A 229 -10.43 -4.00 -44.35
N ARG A 230 -9.64 -4.88 -44.99
CA ARG A 230 -8.58 -5.62 -44.30
C ARG A 230 -7.41 -4.73 -43.92
N SER A 231 -7.01 -3.83 -44.82
CA SER A 231 -5.94 -2.86 -44.59
C SER A 231 -6.26 -1.97 -43.39
N LEU A 232 -7.45 -1.37 -43.38
CA LEU A 232 -7.93 -0.52 -42.28
C LEU A 232 -8.01 -1.28 -40.95
N ALA A 233 -8.52 -2.51 -40.95
CA ALA A 233 -8.58 -3.32 -39.73
C ALA A 233 -7.18 -3.63 -39.17
N SER A 234 -6.21 -3.92 -40.03
CA SER A 234 -4.83 -4.16 -39.61
C SER A 234 -4.16 -2.90 -39.06
N ILE A 235 -4.35 -1.74 -39.70
CA ILE A 235 -3.84 -0.46 -39.21
C ILE A 235 -4.43 -0.16 -37.83
N ILE A 236 -5.75 -0.32 -37.67
CA ILE A 236 -6.40 -0.10 -36.38
C ILE A 236 -5.80 -1.04 -35.31
N GLU A 237 -5.72 -2.34 -35.58
CA GLU A 237 -5.19 -3.33 -34.61
C GLU A 237 -3.71 -3.12 -34.25
N GLU A 238 -2.87 -2.74 -35.22
CA GLU A 238 -1.44 -2.45 -34.99
C GLU A 238 -1.24 -1.28 -34.03
N HIS A 239 -2.16 -0.33 -34.07
CA HIS A 239 -2.08 0.89 -33.30
C HIS A 239 -2.87 0.76 -31.98
N THR A 240 -4.01 0.07 -31.95
CA THR A 240 -4.81 -0.13 -30.74
C THR A 240 -4.18 -1.20 -29.86
N ILE A 241 -3.34 -0.78 -28.92
CA ILE A 241 -2.93 -1.64 -27.80
C ILE A 241 -4.17 -1.91 -26.95
N LEU A 242 -4.46 -3.18 -26.69
CA LEU A 242 -5.53 -3.61 -25.78
C LEU A 242 -5.41 -2.83 -24.45
N PRO A 243 -6.49 -2.21 -23.94
CA PRO A 243 -6.49 -1.68 -22.60
C PRO A 243 -6.18 -2.84 -21.64
N ILE A 244 -5.01 -2.76 -21.00
CA ILE A 244 -4.64 -3.67 -19.92
C ILE A 244 -5.64 -3.37 -18.80
N PRO A 245 -6.48 -4.33 -18.38
CA PRO A 245 -7.43 -4.08 -17.32
C PRO A 245 -6.74 -3.56 -16.06
N SER A 246 -7.34 -2.56 -15.42
CA SER A 246 -6.81 -1.90 -14.22
C SER A 246 -6.50 -2.83 -13.05
N PHE A 247 -7.03 -4.06 -13.05
CA PHE A 247 -6.72 -5.08 -12.04
C PHE A 247 -5.32 -5.72 -12.21
N ILE A 248 -4.61 -5.49 -13.31
CA ILE A 248 -3.27 -6.07 -13.54
C ILE A 248 -2.18 -5.29 -12.80
N PHE A 249 -2.38 -3.98 -12.58
CA PHE A 249 -1.51 -3.17 -11.71
C PHE A 249 -2.13 -3.09 -10.32
N GLY A 250 -2.10 -4.21 -9.60
CA GLY A 250 -2.41 -4.21 -8.17
C GLY A 250 -1.51 -3.22 -7.42
N PRO A 251 -1.95 -2.69 -6.27
CA PRO A 251 -1.11 -1.80 -5.45
C PRO A 251 0.18 -2.52 -5.09
N THR A 252 1.29 -1.78 -5.11
CA THR A 252 2.60 -2.34 -4.73
C THR A 252 2.60 -2.78 -3.26
N VAL A 253 3.49 -3.72 -2.92
CA VAL A 253 3.66 -4.18 -1.54
C VAL A 253 3.87 -2.99 -0.57
N ASP A 254 4.65 -1.99 -0.97
CA ASP A 254 4.90 -0.78 -0.17
C ASP A 254 3.67 0.10 0.00
N GLU A 255 2.81 0.21 -1.02
CA GLU A 255 1.54 0.92 -0.92
C GLU A 255 0.56 0.20 0.00
N ILE A 256 0.52 -1.14 -0.07
CA ILE A 256 -0.31 -1.97 0.81
C ILE A 256 0.17 -1.84 2.25
N LEU A 257 1.48 -1.90 2.50
CA LEU A 257 2.04 -1.80 3.86
C LEU A 257 1.67 -0.50 4.58
N LYS A 258 1.44 0.60 3.83
CA LYS A 258 1.01 1.90 4.38
C LYS A 258 -0.45 1.91 4.85
N VAL A 259 -1.30 1.10 4.23
CA VAL A 259 -2.74 1.05 4.53
C VAL A 259 -3.15 -0.22 5.29
N LEU A 260 -2.23 -1.16 5.47
CA LEU A 260 -2.46 -2.42 6.14
C LEU A 260 -2.87 -2.19 7.60
N ASP A 261 -4.09 -2.58 7.95
CA ASP A 261 -4.63 -2.50 9.31
C ASP A 261 -4.13 -3.68 10.16
N LEU A 262 -2.81 -3.80 10.28
CA LEU A 262 -2.12 -4.73 11.19
C LEU A 262 -0.92 -4.00 11.79
N SER A 263 -1.21 -3.16 12.78
CA SER A 263 -0.19 -2.43 13.53
C SER A 263 0.50 -3.36 14.52
N ILE A 264 1.81 -3.21 14.69
CA ILE A 264 2.52 -3.82 15.81
C ILE A 264 1.98 -3.18 17.09
N PRO A 265 1.48 -3.97 18.08
CA PRO A 265 1.08 -3.43 19.37
C PRO A 265 2.19 -2.55 19.96
N ARG A 266 1.87 -1.30 20.31
CA ARG A 266 2.87 -0.34 20.82
C ARG A 266 3.56 -0.89 22.06
N SER A 267 2.78 -1.55 22.90
CA SER A 267 3.28 -2.21 24.10
C SER A 267 4.33 -3.28 23.83
N LEU A 268 4.28 -3.97 22.67
CA LEU A 268 5.35 -4.90 22.26
C LEU A 268 6.61 -4.17 21.83
N LEU A 269 6.50 -3.03 21.14
CA LEU A 269 7.64 -2.17 20.81
C LEU A 269 8.37 -1.76 22.10
N LEU A 270 7.59 -1.37 23.12
CA LEU A 270 8.09 -0.99 24.43
C LEU A 270 8.72 -2.17 25.18
N ILE A 271 8.21 -3.40 25.03
CA ILE A 271 8.72 -4.57 25.77
C ILE A 271 9.96 -5.19 25.13
N GLU A 272 9.95 -5.35 23.80
CA GLU A 272 11.07 -5.97 23.09
C GLU A 272 12.32 -5.08 23.12
N ASN A 273 12.14 -3.75 23.09
CA ASN A 273 13.25 -2.78 23.14
C ASN A 273 13.28 -1.95 24.42
N LYS A 274 12.57 -2.38 25.48
CA LYS A 274 12.50 -1.75 26.81
C LYS A 274 12.66 -0.23 26.78
N ILE A 275 11.73 0.45 26.13
CA ILE A 275 11.63 1.92 26.21
C ILE A 275 10.99 2.24 27.57
N PRO A 276 11.73 2.82 28.53
CA PRO A 276 11.23 3.15 29.85
C PRO A 276 10.09 4.18 29.77
N GLU A 277 9.40 4.41 30.89
CA GLU A 277 8.46 5.52 30.99
C GLU A 277 9.19 6.87 31.04
N GLU A 278 10.40 6.86 31.58
CA GLU A 278 11.24 8.04 31.77
C GLU A 278 12.26 8.18 30.64
N TYR A 279 12.60 9.42 30.28
CA TYR A 279 13.62 9.68 29.28
C TYR A 279 15.01 9.22 29.73
N ASN A 280 15.72 8.51 28.85
CA ASN A 280 17.13 8.16 29.01
C ASN A 280 17.87 8.40 27.69
N SER A 281 18.85 9.32 27.69
CA SER A 281 19.57 9.73 26.49
C SER A 281 20.39 8.60 25.85
N GLU A 282 21.05 7.76 26.64
CA GLU A 282 21.83 6.62 26.15
C GLU A 282 20.95 5.59 25.45
N LEU A 283 19.77 5.32 26.01
CA LEU A 283 18.83 4.41 25.40
C LEU A 283 18.20 5.01 24.13
N VAL A 284 17.82 6.29 24.14
CA VAL A 284 17.29 6.95 22.94
C VAL A 284 18.30 6.89 21.79
N ARG A 285 19.59 7.06 22.10
CA ARG A 285 20.68 6.85 21.15
C ARG A 285 20.69 5.43 20.57
N GLU A 286 20.68 4.40 21.42
CA GLU A 286 20.65 3.00 20.98
C GLU A 286 19.43 2.70 20.10
N LEU A 287 18.27 3.25 20.45
CA LEU A 287 17.03 3.10 19.68
C LEU A 287 17.09 3.81 18.32
N ILE A 288 17.74 4.97 18.21
CA ILE A 288 17.99 5.63 16.93
C ILE A 288 18.89 4.76 16.04
N LEU A 289 19.96 4.22 16.60
CA LEU A 289 20.91 3.35 15.88
C LEU A 289 20.32 2.01 15.45
N SER A 290 19.21 1.57 16.08
CA SER A 290 18.48 0.39 15.64
C SER A 290 17.78 0.56 14.29
N GLU A 291 17.60 1.82 13.84
CA GLU A 291 16.91 2.23 12.61
C GLU A 291 15.51 1.62 12.43
N ASN A 292 14.91 1.14 13.52
CA ASN A 292 13.57 0.58 13.49
C ASN A 292 12.55 1.73 13.43
N ARG A 293 11.87 1.86 12.29
CA ARG A 293 10.94 2.95 12.02
C ARG A 293 9.84 3.05 13.08
N GLU A 294 9.23 1.93 13.43
CA GLU A 294 8.14 1.89 14.40
C GLU A 294 8.60 2.33 15.81
N ILE A 295 9.85 2.03 16.18
CA ILE A 295 10.46 2.53 17.42
C ILE A 295 10.67 4.04 17.34
N LEU A 296 11.28 4.51 16.25
CA LEU A 296 11.55 5.93 16.01
C LEU A 296 10.26 6.75 16.09
N GLU A 297 9.18 6.28 15.48
CA GLU A 297 7.86 6.91 15.53
C GLU A 297 7.29 7.02 16.96
N GLU A 298 7.53 6.02 17.81
CA GLU A 298 7.08 6.02 19.20
C GLU A 298 7.86 7.02 20.06
N ILE A 299 9.20 6.98 20.01
CA ILE A 299 10.03 7.94 20.75
C ILE A 299 9.88 9.38 20.21
N ASN A 300 9.53 9.55 18.93
CA ASN A 300 9.20 10.85 18.36
C ASN A 300 7.88 11.41 18.88
N ARG A 301 6.85 10.56 19.02
CA ARG A 301 5.56 10.97 19.61
C ARG A 301 5.67 11.39 21.07
N ARG A 302 6.67 10.88 21.79
CA ARG A 302 7.03 11.33 23.15
C ARG A 302 7.89 12.60 23.16
N GLY A 303 8.28 13.09 21.98
CA GLY A 303 9.21 14.21 21.79
C GLY A 303 10.65 13.93 22.23
N TRP A 304 10.98 12.67 22.52
CA TRP A 304 12.31 12.28 22.98
C TRP A 304 13.38 12.45 21.91
N LEU A 305 13.01 12.30 20.63
CA LEU A 305 13.95 12.59 19.54
C LEU A 305 14.34 14.06 19.50
N LEU A 306 13.37 14.97 19.65
CA LEU A 306 13.66 16.39 19.73
C LEU A 306 14.52 16.70 20.96
N VAL A 307 14.15 16.19 22.14
CA VAL A 307 14.93 16.37 23.37
C VAL A 307 16.36 15.86 23.20
N TYR A 308 16.54 14.68 22.60
CA TYR A 308 17.86 14.12 22.31
C TYR A 308 18.66 15.00 21.36
N LEU A 309 18.08 15.43 20.24
CA LEU A 309 18.74 16.34 19.29
C LEU A 309 19.12 17.68 19.94
N VAL A 310 18.27 18.24 20.80
CA VAL A 310 18.61 19.47 21.52
C VAL A 310 19.75 19.21 22.51
N SER A 311 19.74 18.05 23.18
CA SER A 311 20.73 17.72 24.22
C SER A 311 22.16 17.61 23.68
N THR A 312 22.34 17.29 22.39
CA THR A 312 23.66 17.26 21.77
C THR A 312 24.26 18.65 21.56
N VAL A 313 23.44 19.71 21.69
CA VAL A 313 23.84 21.10 21.45
C VAL A 313 23.70 21.97 22.71
N ASP A 314 22.62 21.80 23.48
CA ASP A 314 22.34 22.50 24.74
C ASP A 314 21.51 21.63 25.70
N GLU A 315 22.19 21.03 26.68
CA GLU A 315 21.56 20.19 27.71
C GLU A 315 20.54 20.95 28.57
N LYS A 316 20.73 22.25 28.83
CA LYS A 316 19.82 23.03 29.68
C LYS A 316 18.51 23.27 28.95
N LEU A 317 18.58 23.62 27.67
CA LEU A 317 17.40 23.78 26.83
C LEU A 317 16.67 22.45 26.65
N ALA A 318 17.40 21.34 26.46
CA ALA A 318 16.81 20.00 26.39
C ALA A 318 16.04 19.64 27.66
N SER A 319 16.58 19.93 28.84
CA SER A 319 15.91 19.68 30.12
C SER A 319 14.63 20.51 30.30
N LYS A 320 14.63 21.79 29.86
CA LYS A 320 13.41 22.62 29.85
C LYS A 320 12.34 22.01 28.94
N ILE A 321 12.71 21.64 27.73
CA ILE A 321 11.80 21.03 26.73
C ILE A 321 11.23 19.71 27.25
N LEU A 322 12.08 18.83 27.79
CA LEU A 322 11.67 17.55 28.36
C LEU A 322 10.62 17.75 29.46
N THR A 323 10.86 18.69 30.38
CA THR A 323 9.93 19.00 31.47
C THR A 323 8.55 19.41 30.95
N VAL A 324 8.50 20.25 29.91
CA VAL A 324 7.24 20.69 29.30
C VAL A 324 6.50 19.51 28.66
N LEU A 325 7.21 18.64 27.94
CA LEU A 325 6.62 17.51 27.23
C LEU A 325 6.16 16.39 28.16
N GLU A 326 6.91 16.10 29.23
CA GLU A 326 6.51 15.12 30.25
C GLU A 326 5.25 15.55 31.01
N LEU A 327 5.04 16.86 31.17
CA LEU A 327 3.81 17.43 31.72
C LEU A 327 2.64 17.45 30.71
N GLY A 328 2.82 16.91 29.51
CA GLY A 328 1.81 16.89 28.44
C GLY A 328 1.57 18.26 27.79
N GLY A 329 2.49 19.21 27.98
CA GLY A 329 2.44 20.54 27.40
C GLY A 329 2.93 20.59 25.94
N THR A 330 2.80 21.77 25.34
CA THR A 330 3.37 22.10 24.03
C THR A 330 4.41 23.19 24.18
N LEU A 331 5.43 23.19 23.33
CA LEU A 331 6.47 24.21 23.32
C LEU A 331 5.86 25.57 22.99
N ASP A 332 6.07 26.52 23.90
CA ASP A 332 5.63 27.90 23.74
C ASP A 332 6.52 28.69 22.78
N ASP A 333 6.11 29.91 22.45
CA ASP A 333 6.85 30.76 21.51
C ASP A 333 8.25 31.11 22.02
N GLU A 334 8.44 31.16 23.34
CA GLU A 334 9.74 31.44 23.97
C GLU A 334 10.73 30.29 23.72
N LEU A 335 10.33 29.04 23.99
CA LEU A 335 11.16 27.86 23.72
C LEU A 335 11.44 27.67 22.22
N ILE A 336 10.47 27.96 21.36
CA ILE A 336 10.66 27.91 19.90
C ILE A 336 11.66 28.96 19.43
N GLU A 337 11.64 30.18 19.98
CA GLU A 337 12.64 31.20 19.65
C GLU A 337 14.02 30.89 20.25
N GLU A 338 14.10 30.29 21.44
CA GLU A 338 15.35 29.76 22.00
C GLU A 338 15.97 28.71 21.06
N LEU A 339 15.17 27.77 20.53
CA LEU A 339 15.61 26.78 19.54
C LEU A 339 16.07 27.43 18.22
N LYS A 340 15.33 28.41 17.69
CA LYS A 340 15.75 29.14 16.48
C LYS A 340 17.05 29.91 16.68
N SER A 341 17.24 30.49 17.86
CA SER A 341 18.47 31.22 18.21
C SER A 341 19.66 30.27 18.26
N LEU A 342 19.47 29.08 18.84
CA LEU A 342 20.46 28.01 18.87
C LEU A 342 20.87 27.60 17.43
N THR A 343 19.91 27.35 16.54
CA THR A 343 20.17 26.99 15.14
C THR A 343 20.92 28.08 14.36
N LYS A 344 20.63 29.37 14.62
CA LYS A 344 21.34 30.49 13.97
C LYS A 344 22.83 30.52 14.31
N GLY A 345 23.20 30.08 15.51
CA GLY A 345 24.59 30.00 15.99
C GLY A 345 25.40 28.83 15.42
N MET A 346 24.77 27.88 14.74
CA MET A 346 25.43 26.71 14.14
C MET A 346 26.21 27.08 12.87
N ILE A 347 27.38 26.44 12.69
CA ILE A 347 28.22 26.59 11.49
C ILE A 347 27.47 25.96 10.29
N GLU A 348 27.58 26.57 9.11
CA GLU A 348 27.05 25.98 7.86
C GLU A 348 27.76 24.65 7.58
N GLY A 349 27.07 23.53 7.85
CA GLY A 349 27.61 22.17 7.75
C GLY A 349 27.17 21.27 8.91
N ASP A 350 27.02 21.83 10.12
CA ASP A 350 26.73 21.09 11.37
C ASP A 350 25.23 20.78 11.52
N PHE A 351 24.64 20.08 10.56
CA PHE A 351 23.23 19.66 10.63
C PHE A 351 22.21 20.83 10.71
N LYS A 352 22.64 22.08 10.47
CA LYS A 352 21.80 23.29 10.49
C LYS A 352 20.56 23.19 9.60
N TRP A 353 20.68 22.49 8.49
CA TRP A 353 19.61 22.20 7.52
C TRP A 353 18.59 21.19 8.05
N LEU A 354 19.01 20.19 8.84
CA LEU A 354 18.11 19.30 9.58
C LEU A 354 17.27 20.13 10.57
N TRP A 355 17.87 21.09 11.27
CA TRP A 355 17.15 22.00 12.18
C TRP A 355 16.13 22.89 11.47
N TYR A 356 16.43 23.41 10.28
CA TYR A 356 15.44 24.14 9.49
C TYR A 356 14.24 23.27 9.13
N ALA A 357 14.47 22.03 8.68
CA ALA A 357 13.39 21.09 8.38
C ALA A 357 12.54 20.76 9.61
N ILE A 358 13.16 20.63 10.79
CA ILE A 358 12.46 20.39 12.06
C ILE A 358 11.64 21.61 12.49
N LEU A 359 12.23 22.81 12.47
CA LEU A 359 11.59 24.02 12.97
C LEU A 359 10.44 24.51 12.08
N ASP A 360 10.48 24.20 10.78
CA ASP A 360 9.40 24.48 9.85
C ASP A 360 8.27 23.42 9.90
N TYR A 361 8.49 22.29 10.58
CA TYR A 361 7.50 21.24 10.73
C TYR A 361 6.43 21.61 11.77
N GLY A 362 5.16 21.60 11.36
CA GLY A 362 4.03 21.99 12.21
C GLY A 362 3.88 21.15 13.49
N GLY A 363 4.45 19.95 13.55
CA GLY A 363 4.44 19.08 14.74
C GLY A 363 5.49 19.43 15.80
N VAL A 364 6.47 20.28 15.50
CA VAL A 364 7.60 20.57 16.41
C VAL A 364 7.15 21.13 17.77
N ARG A 365 6.03 21.85 17.80
CA ARG A 365 5.44 22.36 19.06
C ARG A 365 4.95 21.25 19.99
N ARG A 366 4.67 20.05 19.46
CA ARG A 366 4.36 18.84 20.25
C ARG A 366 5.60 18.00 20.55
N GLY A 367 6.79 18.48 20.19
CA GLY A 367 8.04 17.72 20.26
C GLY A 367 8.28 16.77 19.09
N GLU A 368 7.38 16.72 18.10
CA GLU A 368 7.45 15.78 16.98
C GLU A 368 8.39 16.30 15.88
N LEU A 369 9.24 15.41 15.36
CA LEU A 369 10.07 15.63 14.18
C LEU A 369 9.38 15.12 12.91
N PRO A 370 9.70 15.67 11.71
CA PRO A 370 9.22 15.16 10.43
C PRO A 370 9.95 13.88 10.01
N LEU A 371 9.74 12.78 10.76
CA LEU A 371 10.44 11.50 10.57
C LEU A 371 10.39 10.99 9.12
N ASP A 372 9.25 11.09 8.44
CA ASP A 372 9.13 10.65 7.05
C ASP A 372 10.08 11.41 6.12
N THR A 373 10.19 12.73 6.30
CA THR A 373 11.12 13.57 5.54
C THR A 373 12.58 13.22 5.86
N VAL A 374 12.89 13.05 7.16
CA VAL A 374 14.24 12.71 7.62
C VAL A 374 14.67 11.34 7.11
N MET A 375 13.79 10.35 7.14
CA MET A 375 14.10 8.98 6.73
C MET A 375 14.08 8.78 5.20
N MET A 376 13.35 9.61 4.45
CA MET A 376 13.29 9.51 2.98
C MET A 376 14.49 10.14 2.26
N ILE A 377 15.15 11.12 2.87
CA ILE A 377 16.31 11.79 2.28
C ILE A 377 17.57 11.15 2.85
N PRO A 378 18.38 10.42 2.03
CA PRO A 378 19.55 9.69 2.51
C PRO A 378 20.52 10.55 3.30
N GLU A 379 20.71 11.79 2.88
CA GLU A 379 21.55 12.77 3.55
C GLU A 379 20.98 13.11 4.93
N LEU A 380 19.68 13.41 5.04
CA LEU A 380 19.03 13.74 6.33
C LEU A 380 19.10 12.56 7.29
N ARG A 381 18.86 11.35 6.79
CA ARG A 381 18.95 10.13 7.58
C ARG A 381 20.36 9.92 8.10
N GLN A 382 21.36 10.06 7.23
CA GLN A 382 22.76 9.91 7.59
C GLN A 382 23.18 10.95 8.64
N ALA A 383 22.80 12.22 8.44
CA ALA A 383 23.00 13.28 9.42
C ALA A 383 22.34 13.00 10.77
N PHE A 384 21.10 12.53 10.78
CA PHE A 384 20.38 12.17 11.99
C PHE A 384 21.08 11.02 12.75
N ILE A 385 21.63 10.05 12.03
CA ILE A 385 22.42 8.96 12.59
C ILE A 385 23.77 9.46 13.11
N GLU A 386 24.47 10.34 12.39
CA GLU A 386 25.75 10.93 12.81
C GLU A 386 25.61 11.70 14.14
N VAL A 387 24.54 12.49 14.28
CA VAL A 387 24.21 13.15 15.55
C VAL A 387 23.98 12.12 16.67
N ALA A 388 23.38 10.97 16.36
CA ALA A 388 23.25 9.88 17.32
C ALA A 388 24.59 9.17 17.59
N GLN A 389 25.51 9.11 16.65
CA GLN A 389 26.84 8.52 16.83
C GLN A 389 27.77 9.42 17.63
N GLY A 390 27.49 10.73 17.70
CA GLY A 390 28.25 11.70 18.49
C GLY A 390 29.52 12.19 17.78
N ASP A 391 29.52 12.14 16.45
CA ASP A 391 30.61 12.63 15.58
C ASP A 391 30.37 14.06 15.10
#